data_AF-A0A433RRJ1-F1
#
_entry.id   AF-A0A433RRJ1-F1
#
_cell.length_a   1.000
_cell.length_b   1.000
_cell.length_c   1.000
_cell.angle_alpha   90.00
_cell.angle_beta   90.00
_cell.angle_gamma   90.00
#
_symmetry.space_group_name_H-M   'P 1'
#
loop_
_entity.id
_entity.type
_entity.pdbx_description
1 polymer ?
#
loop_
_entity_poly.entity_id
_entity_poly.type
_entity_poly.pdbx_seq_one_letter_code
_entity_poly.pdbx_strand_id
1 'polypeptide(L)'
;MKTKNLVLMALLVGVGCALYLVIPGIMGGMKPDFMLTMMFVGILLFPNTRDVFLLALTTGILSGLFSTFPAGFVPNIIDKFVTAFIFFALIVVLKKVSQKVAVSAVLVGIGTFISGSVFLGSAILVVGAEIPFTALLVSVVLPAIVINIVAFVIIYPIITGLVKRSNFDTAASHA
;
A
#
# COMPACT_ATOMS: atom_id res chain seq x y z
N MET A 1 4.69 17.68 11.74
CA MET A 1 5.47 16.57 11.14
C MET A 1 6.92 16.99 11.08
N LYS A 2 7.86 16.07 11.29
CA LYS A 2 9.29 16.35 11.08
C LYS A 2 9.57 16.32 9.58
N THR A 3 10.27 17.32 9.03
CA THR A 3 10.61 17.40 7.58
C THR A 3 11.32 16.14 7.10
N LYS A 4 12.16 15.55 7.95
CA LYS A 4 12.83 14.28 7.71
C LYS A 4 11.86 13.12 7.37
N ASN A 5 10.74 13.02 8.10
CA ASN A 5 9.75 11.96 7.86
C ASN A 5 9.03 12.20 6.54
N LEU A 6 8.71 13.47 6.23
CA LEU A 6 8.11 13.85 4.95
C LEU A 6 9.01 13.46 3.77
N VAL A 7 10.32 13.73 3.87
CA VAL A 7 11.30 13.35 2.84
C VAL A 7 11.35 11.83 2.68
N LEU A 8 11.39 11.05 3.77
CA LEU A 8 11.42 9.59 3.67
C LEU A 8 10.13 9.04 3.04
N MET A 9 8.97 9.55 3.44
CA MET A 9 7.70 9.16 2.84
C MET A 9 7.62 9.52 1.36
N ALA A 10 8.10 10.71 0.96
CA ALA A 10 8.16 11.11 -0.43
C ALA A 10 9.07 10.17 -1.25
N LEU A 11 10.21 9.75 -0.69
CA LEU A 11 11.10 8.77 -1.33
C LEU A 11 10.39 7.41 -1.50
N LEU A 12 9.69 6.92 -0.48
CA LEU A 12 8.94 5.66 -0.56
C LEU A 12 7.84 5.73 -1.63
N VAL A 13 7.07 6.81 -1.66
CA VAL A 13 6.03 7.04 -2.67
C VAL A 13 6.64 7.15 -4.07
N GLY A 14 7.78 7.83 -4.22
CA GLY A 14 8.51 7.94 -5.48
C GLY A 14 8.99 6.59 -6.00
N VAL A 15 9.59 5.76 -5.14
CA VAL A 15 9.99 4.38 -5.49
C VAL A 15 8.78 3.54 -5.86
N GLY A 16 7.69 3.62 -5.09
CA GLY A 16 6.45 2.91 -5.38
C GLY A 16 5.87 3.29 -6.75
N CYS A 17 5.85 4.59 -7.07
CA CYS A 17 5.41 5.12 -8.36
C CYS A 17 6.29 4.61 -9.51
N ALA A 18 7.62 4.67 -9.37
CA ALA A 18 8.54 4.20 -10.39
C ALA A 18 8.34 2.70 -10.70
N LEU A 19 8.19 1.87 -9.66
CA LEU A 19 7.91 0.44 -9.83
C LEU A 19 6.55 0.20 -10.48
N TYR A 20 5.52 0.95 -10.06
CA TYR A 20 4.16 0.84 -10.59
C TYR A 20 4.05 1.21 -12.09
N LEU A 21 4.89 2.15 -12.54
CA LEU A 21 4.95 2.53 -13.95
C LEU A 21 5.57 1.44 -14.84
N VAL A 22 6.61 0.77 -14.35
CA VAL A 22 7.36 -0.23 -15.13
C VAL A 22 6.63 -1.58 -15.18
N ILE A 23 5.87 -1.92 -14.13
CA ILE A 23 5.23 -3.23 -14.03
C ILE A 23 3.98 -3.30 -14.92
N PRO A 24 3.89 -4.29 -15.83
CA PRO A 24 2.74 -4.43 -16.70
C PRO A 24 1.49 -4.83 -15.91
N GLY A 25 0.33 -4.41 -16.42
CA GLY A 25 -0.97 -4.83 -15.88
C GLY A 25 -1.19 -6.33 -16.08
N ILE A 26 -1.80 -6.96 -15.08
CA ILE A 26 -2.33 -8.32 -15.16
C ILE A 26 -3.81 -8.21 -15.54
N MET A 27 -4.32 -9.22 -16.27
CA MET A 27 -5.75 -9.51 -16.56
C MET A 27 -6.74 -8.38 -16.26
N GLY A 28 -7.15 -7.63 -17.30
CA GLY A 28 -8.08 -6.50 -17.16
C GLY A 28 -7.42 -5.15 -16.81
N GLY A 29 -6.08 -5.08 -16.90
CA GLY A 29 -5.33 -3.83 -16.67
C GLY A 29 -5.06 -3.53 -15.20
N MET A 30 -5.20 -4.51 -14.31
CA MET A 30 -4.95 -4.35 -12.89
C MET A 30 -3.52 -4.78 -12.56
N LYS A 31 -2.71 -3.87 -12.03
CA LYS A 31 -1.28 -4.09 -11.74
C LYS A 31 -1.09 -4.60 -10.31
N PRO A 32 -0.09 -5.46 -10.05
CA PRO A 32 0.44 -5.64 -8.69
C PRO A 32 0.84 -4.28 -8.11
N ASP A 33 0.26 -3.94 -6.97
CA ASP A 33 0.32 -2.57 -6.48
C ASP A 33 1.52 -2.34 -5.56
N PHE A 34 2.64 -1.96 -6.17
CA PHE A 34 3.84 -1.55 -5.44
C PHE A 34 3.67 -0.20 -4.74
N MET A 35 2.72 0.64 -5.14
CA MET A 35 2.40 1.87 -4.41
C MET A 35 1.77 1.52 -3.06
N LEU A 36 0.88 0.51 -3.03
CA LEU A 36 0.29 -0.02 -1.81
C LEU A 36 1.34 -0.64 -0.89
N THR A 37 2.29 -1.41 -1.44
CA THR A 37 3.38 -1.99 -0.65
C THR A 37 4.24 -0.90 0.01
N MET A 38 4.60 0.16 -0.71
CA MET A 38 5.35 1.28 -0.15
C MET A 38 4.54 2.11 0.85
N MET A 39 3.22 2.23 0.63
CA MET A 39 2.30 2.84 1.58
C MET A 39 2.33 2.10 2.91
N PHE A 40 2.22 0.76 2.90
CA PHE A 40 2.28 -0.05 4.12
C PHE A 40 3.61 0.09 4.86
N VAL A 41 4.73 0.08 4.14
CA VAL A 41 6.04 0.35 4.74
C VAL A 41 6.08 1.74 5.39
N GLY A 42 5.59 2.77 4.69
CA GLY A 42 5.52 4.12 5.22
C GLY A 42 4.69 4.20 6.51
N ILE A 43 3.53 3.54 6.56
CA ILE A 43 2.66 3.49 7.73
C ILE A 43 3.35 2.75 8.89
N LEU A 44 4.07 1.65 8.61
CA LEU A 44 4.80 0.91 9.64
C LEU A 44 5.93 1.72 10.27
N LEU A 45 6.64 2.53 9.47
CA LEU A 45 7.72 3.40 9.93
C LEU A 45 7.19 4.65 10.68
N PHE A 46 6.06 5.18 10.22
CA PHE A 46 5.45 6.40 10.73
C PHE A 46 3.95 6.20 11.03
N PRO A 47 3.60 5.46 12.10
CA PRO A 47 2.22 5.18 12.46
C PRO A 47 1.58 6.41 13.17
N ASN A 48 1.45 7.52 12.45
CA ASN A 48 0.74 8.72 12.89
C ASN A 48 -0.38 9.06 11.90
N THR A 49 -1.51 9.54 12.40
CA THR A 49 -2.67 9.90 11.56
C THR A 49 -2.36 10.88 10.44
N ARG A 50 -1.54 11.91 10.70
CA ARG A 50 -1.12 12.90 9.69
C ARG A 50 -0.25 12.29 8.59
N ASP A 51 0.68 11.41 8.97
CA ASP A 51 1.60 10.74 8.04
C ASP A 51 0.83 9.72 7.18
N VAL A 52 -0.07 8.95 7.80
CA VAL A 52 -0.98 8.00 7.12
C VAL A 52 -1.89 8.72 6.13
N PHE A 53 -2.47 9.87 6.50
CA PHE A 53 -3.31 10.67 5.61
C PHE A 53 -2.56 11.09 4.34
N LEU A 54 -1.32 11.57 4.49
CA LEU A 54 -0.52 12.00 3.35
C LEU A 54 -0.10 10.82 2.48
N LEU A 55 0.29 9.69 3.07
CA LEU A 55 0.57 8.47 2.33
C LEU A 55 -0.66 8.02 1.54
N ALA A 56 -1.83 7.97 2.16
CA ALA A 56 -3.09 7.58 1.52
C ALA A 56 -3.46 8.51 0.35
N LEU A 57 -3.38 9.83 0.57
CA LEU A 57 -3.70 10.84 -0.44
C LEU A 57 -2.76 10.75 -1.64
N THR A 58 -1.45 10.77 -1.38
CA THR A 58 -0.44 10.79 -2.45
C THR A 58 -0.44 9.48 -3.23
N THR A 59 -0.51 8.34 -2.54
CA THR A 59 -0.55 7.03 -3.21
C THR A 59 -1.86 6.81 -3.95
N GLY A 60 -3.00 7.25 -3.40
CA GLY A 60 -4.30 7.18 -4.06
C GLY A 60 -4.36 7.98 -5.36
N ILE A 61 -3.89 9.24 -5.32
CA ILE A 61 -3.84 10.09 -6.51
C ILE A 61 -2.90 9.47 -7.57
N LEU A 62 -1.68 9.11 -7.20
CA LEU A 62 -0.70 8.60 -8.16
C LEU A 62 -1.10 7.22 -8.73
N SER A 63 -1.61 6.31 -7.90
CA SER A 63 -2.10 5.01 -8.36
C SER A 63 -3.29 5.19 -9.30
N GLY A 64 -4.17 6.15 -9.00
CA GLY A 64 -5.29 6.50 -9.86
C GLY A 64 -4.86 7.08 -11.21
N LEU A 65 -3.88 7.99 -11.22
CA LEU A 65 -3.36 8.64 -12.44
C LEU A 65 -2.67 7.65 -13.38
N PHE A 66 -1.95 6.68 -12.82
CA PHE A 66 -1.19 5.70 -13.59
C PHE A 66 -1.90 4.35 -13.73
N SER A 67 -3.14 4.26 -13.27
CA SER A 67 -3.92 3.04 -13.38
C SER A 67 -4.21 2.73 -14.84
N THR A 68 -4.02 1.47 -15.21
CA THR A 68 -4.42 0.95 -16.52
C THR A 68 -5.84 0.36 -16.51
N PHE A 69 -6.50 0.36 -15.35
CA PHE A 69 -7.88 -0.12 -15.20
C PHE A 69 -8.88 0.97 -15.64
N PRO A 70 -9.94 0.63 -16.40
CA PRO A 70 -10.95 1.59 -16.83
C PRO A 70 -11.59 2.34 -15.66
N ALA A 71 -11.63 3.67 -15.74
CA ALA A 71 -12.11 4.55 -14.66
C ALA A 71 -11.43 4.31 -13.30
N GLY A 72 -10.20 3.78 -13.27
CA GLY A 72 -9.49 3.40 -12.05
C GLY A 72 -9.08 4.56 -11.14
N PHE A 73 -9.21 5.82 -11.57
CA PHE A 73 -8.81 6.99 -10.77
C PHE A 73 -9.58 7.10 -9.45
N VAL A 74 -10.91 7.17 -9.51
CA VAL A 74 -11.77 7.31 -8.32
C VAL A 74 -11.68 6.08 -7.40
N PRO A 75 -11.76 4.83 -7.91
CA PRO A 75 -11.57 3.63 -7.11
C PRO A 75 -10.24 3.59 -6.37
N ASN A 76 -9.13 4.00 -7.00
CA ASN A 76 -7.82 4.04 -6.34
C ASN A 76 -7.77 5.03 -5.17
N ILE A 77 -8.38 6.21 -5.33
CA ILE A 77 -8.43 7.19 -4.24
C ILE A 77 -9.23 6.61 -3.06
N ILE A 78 -10.43 6.09 -3.31
CA ILE A 78 -11.28 5.50 -2.27
C ILE A 78 -10.56 4.36 -1.56
N ASP A 79 -10.01 3.43 -2.34
CA ASP A 79 -9.24 2.31 -1.84
C ASP A 79 -8.07 2.76 -0.95
N LYS A 80 -7.17 3.62 -1.42
CA LYS A 80 -5.97 3.95 -0.62
C LYS A 80 -6.32 4.68 0.66
N PHE A 81 -7.36 5.52 0.65
CA PHE A 81 -7.88 6.11 1.88
C PHE A 81 -8.41 5.06 2.85
N VAL A 82 -9.35 4.22 2.40
CA VAL A 82 -9.99 3.21 3.27
C VAL A 82 -8.93 2.23 3.79
N THR A 83 -8.11 1.68 2.90
CA THR A 83 -7.09 0.69 3.22
C THR A 83 -6.02 1.26 4.15
N ALA A 84 -5.52 2.47 3.93
CA ALA A 84 -4.49 3.06 4.79
C ALA A 84 -4.97 3.22 6.23
N PHE A 85 -6.19 3.69 6.43
CA PHE A 85 -6.74 3.89 7.78
C PHE A 85 -7.10 2.57 8.47
N ILE A 86 -7.62 1.58 7.74
CA ILE A 86 -7.86 0.24 8.31
C ILE A 86 -6.52 -0.41 8.69
N PHE A 87 -5.52 -0.35 7.80
CA PHE A 87 -4.20 -0.89 8.07
C PHE A 87 -3.52 -0.20 9.26
N PHE A 88 -3.64 1.13 9.35
CA PHE A 88 -3.17 1.90 10.50
C PHE A 88 -3.87 1.47 11.79
N ALA A 89 -5.19 1.28 11.79
CA ALA A 89 -5.92 0.80 12.95
C ALA A 89 -5.43 -0.58 13.41
N LEU A 90 -5.16 -1.51 12.48
CA LEU A 90 -4.58 -2.83 12.80
C LEU A 90 -3.20 -2.70 13.46
N ILE A 91 -2.35 -1.80 12.97
CA ILE A 91 -1.03 -1.53 13.56
C ILE A 91 -1.17 -0.97 14.98
N VAL A 92 -2.07 -0.01 15.20
CA VAL A 92 -2.30 0.59 16.52
C VAL A 92 -2.79 -0.44 17.54
N VAL A 93 -3.66 -1.37 17.13
CA VAL A 93 -4.15 -2.46 18.00
C VAL A 93 -3.03 -3.43 18.35
N LEU A 94 -2.20 -3.82 17.38
CA LEU A 94 -1.12 -4.81 17.56
C LEU A 94 0.15 -4.23 18.21
N LYS A 95 0.30 -2.90 18.23
CA LYS A 95 1.41 -2.17 18.87
C LYS A 95 2.78 -2.77 18.49
N LYS A 96 3.61 -3.13 19.48
CA LYS A 96 4.97 -3.62 19.26
C LYS A 96 5.03 -4.94 18.49
N VAL A 97 3.96 -5.74 18.49
CA VAL A 97 3.93 -7.03 17.79
C VAL A 97 3.94 -6.82 16.27
N SER A 98 3.41 -5.70 15.78
CA SER A 98 3.39 -5.37 14.35
C SER A 98 4.76 -5.03 13.77
N GLN A 99 5.80 -4.90 14.60
CA GLN A 99 7.18 -4.62 14.18
C GLN A 99 7.95 -5.88 13.80
N LYS A 100 7.42 -7.07 14.16
CA LYS A 100 7.99 -8.35 13.72
C LYS A 100 7.69 -8.52 12.23
N VAL A 101 8.73 -8.72 11.42
CA VAL A 101 8.62 -8.86 9.96
C VAL A 101 7.55 -9.87 9.54
N ALA A 102 7.47 -11.02 10.22
CA ALA A 102 6.46 -12.05 9.94
C ALA A 102 5.02 -11.55 10.18
N VAL A 103 4.79 -10.77 11.25
CA VAL A 103 3.47 -10.19 11.56
C VAL A 103 3.15 -9.08 10.56
N SER A 104 4.11 -8.22 10.24
CA SER A 104 3.94 -7.17 9.24
C SER A 104 3.62 -7.76 7.85
N ALA A 105 4.23 -8.89 7.47
CA ALA A 105 3.95 -9.58 6.22
C ALA A 105 2.50 -10.11 6.16
N VAL A 106 2.01 -10.72 7.25
CA VAL A 106 0.60 -11.13 7.35
C VAL A 106 -0.34 -9.93 7.25
N LEU A 107 0.00 -8.83 7.93
CA LEU A 107 -0.77 -7.58 7.85
C LEU A 107 -0.81 -7.03 6.43
N VAL A 108 0.31 -7.06 5.69
CA VAL A 108 0.37 -6.64 4.29
C VAL A 108 -0.54 -7.48 3.42
N GLY A 109 -0.60 -8.80 3.67
CA GLY A 109 -1.54 -9.68 2.98
C GLY A 109 -2.99 -9.30 3.22
N ILE A 110 -3.37 -9.11 4.49
CA ILE A 110 -4.71 -8.67 4.90
C ILE A 110 -5.04 -7.31 4.29
N GLY A 111 -4.12 -6.36 4.37
CA GLY A 111 -4.27 -5.02 3.79
C GLY A 111 -4.44 -5.05 2.28
N THR A 112 -3.70 -5.93 1.58
CA THR A 112 -3.82 -6.11 0.12
C THR A 112 -5.17 -6.71 -0.25
N PHE A 113 -5.67 -7.68 0.52
CA PHE A 113 -7.01 -8.24 0.32
C PHE A 113 -8.11 -7.19 0.50
N ILE A 114 -8.03 -6.40 1.57
CA ILE A 114 -8.96 -5.28 1.84
C ILE A 114 -8.90 -4.28 0.69
N SER A 115 -7.70 -3.92 0.26
CA SER A 115 -7.47 -2.98 -0.83
C SER A 115 -8.10 -3.44 -2.14
N GLY A 116 -7.81 -4.67 -2.55
CA GLY A 116 -8.39 -5.25 -3.77
C GLY A 116 -9.91 -5.32 -3.69
N SER A 117 -10.47 -5.64 -2.53
CA SER A 117 -11.93 -5.71 -2.34
C SER A 117 -12.60 -4.33 -2.44
N VAL A 118 -12.02 -3.31 -1.81
CA VAL A 118 -12.53 -1.93 -1.85
C VAL A 118 -12.36 -1.33 -3.24
N PHE A 119 -11.22 -1.58 -3.90
CA PHE A 119 -10.97 -1.14 -5.27
C PHE A 119 -12.00 -1.75 -6.23
N LEU A 120 -12.19 -3.08 -6.21
CA LEU A 120 -13.14 -3.73 -7.10
C LEU A 120 -14.58 -3.30 -6.81
N GLY A 121 -14.97 -3.21 -5.54
CA GLY A 121 -16.30 -2.75 -5.15
C GLY A 121 -16.60 -1.33 -5.63
N SER A 122 -15.66 -0.40 -5.45
CA SER A 122 -15.81 0.98 -5.93
C SER A 122 -15.73 1.07 -7.46
N ALA A 123 -14.87 0.29 -8.12
CA ALA A 123 -14.75 0.25 -9.57
C ALA A 123 -16.05 -0.21 -10.26
N ILE A 124 -16.72 -1.24 -9.72
CA ILE A 124 -18.03 -1.69 -10.24
C ILE A 124 -19.06 -0.56 -10.19
N LEU A 125 -19.13 0.16 -9.08
CA LEU A 125 -20.08 1.26 -8.90
C LEU A 125 -19.78 2.45 -9.83
N VAL A 126 -18.50 2.76 -10.06
CA VAL A 126 -18.07 3.91 -10.88
C VAL A 126 -18.19 3.61 -12.37
N VAL A 127 -17.82 2.41 -12.80
CA VAL A 127 -17.89 2.01 -14.23
C VAL A 127 -19.34 1.74 -14.65
N GLY A 128 -20.20 1.31 -13.73
CA GLY A 128 -21.60 1.01 -14.03
C GLY A 128 -21.79 -0.21 -14.92
N ALA A 129 -20.79 -1.09 -15.01
CA ALA A 129 -20.83 -2.32 -15.79
C ALA A 129 -20.83 -3.56 -14.88
N GLU A 130 -21.36 -4.66 -15.38
CA GLU A 130 -21.30 -5.97 -14.72
C GLU A 130 -19.88 -6.53 -14.79
N ILE A 131 -19.04 -6.13 -13.84
CA ILE A 131 -17.70 -6.68 -13.68
C ILE A 131 -17.78 -7.89 -12.74
N PRO A 132 -17.26 -9.07 -13.12
CA PRO A 132 -17.35 -10.26 -12.29
C PRO A 132 -16.42 -10.16 -11.08
N PHE A 133 -16.94 -9.60 -9.98
CA PHE A 133 -16.19 -9.33 -8.73
C PHE A 133 -15.41 -10.54 -8.26
N THR A 134 -16.08 -11.69 -8.10
CA THR A 134 -15.46 -12.92 -7.60
C THR A 134 -14.36 -13.42 -8.52
N ALA A 135 -14.55 -13.30 -9.84
CA ALA A 135 -13.53 -13.72 -10.80
C ALA A 135 -12.27 -12.86 -10.69
N LEU A 136 -12.41 -11.53 -10.61
CA LEU A 136 -11.27 -10.62 -10.44
C LEU A 136 -10.61 -10.72 -9.07
N LEU A 137 -11.38 -10.98 -8.02
CA LEU A 137 -10.86 -11.21 -6.68
C LEU A 137 -9.94 -12.46 -6.65
N VAL A 138 -10.40 -13.56 -7.25
CA VAL A 138 -9.61 -14.81 -7.30
C VAL A 138 -8.44 -14.70 -8.28
N SER A 139 -8.67 -14.15 -9.48
CA SER A 139 -7.67 -14.13 -10.55
C SER A 139 -6.63 -13.02 -10.42
N VAL A 140 -6.90 -11.95 -9.66
CA VAL A 140 -5.98 -10.82 -9.54
C VAL A 140 -5.64 -10.46 -8.10
N VAL A 141 -6.63 -10.36 -7.20
CA VAL A 141 -6.34 -9.95 -5.81
C VAL A 141 -5.54 -11.02 -5.08
N LEU A 142 -5.88 -12.30 -5.23
CA LEU A 142 -5.11 -13.38 -4.59
C LEU A 142 -3.65 -13.45 -5.07
N PRO A 143 -3.34 -13.41 -6.38
CA PRO A 143 -1.95 -13.27 -6.84
C PRO A 143 -1.27 -12.00 -6.32
N ALA A 144 -1.96 -10.87 -6.30
CA ALA A 144 -1.41 -9.61 -5.82
C ALA A 144 -1.03 -9.67 -4.33
N ILE A 145 -1.81 -10.39 -3.50
CA ILE A 145 -1.45 -10.64 -2.09
C ILE A 145 -0.08 -11.31 -1.99
N VAL A 146 0.13 -12.38 -2.76
CA VAL A 146 1.41 -13.11 -2.75
C VAL A 146 2.55 -12.21 -3.20
N ILE A 147 2.38 -11.49 -4.31
CA ILE A 147 3.40 -10.60 -4.86
C ILE A 147 3.75 -9.48 -3.87
N ASN A 148 2.75 -8.84 -3.26
CA ASN A 148 2.96 -7.75 -2.31
C ASN A 148 3.62 -8.24 -1.01
N ILE A 149 3.26 -9.43 -0.53
CA ILE A 149 3.94 -10.04 0.63
C ILE A 149 5.42 -10.29 0.31
N VAL A 150 5.71 -10.91 -0.84
CA VAL A 150 7.10 -11.19 -1.26
C VAL A 150 7.88 -9.89 -1.41
N ALA A 151 7.31 -8.90 -2.10
CA ALA A 151 7.91 -7.58 -2.25
C ALA A 151 8.20 -6.95 -0.88
N PHE A 152 7.24 -6.98 0.04
CA PHE A 152 7.40 -6.44 1.38
C PHE A 152 8.52 -7.14 2.16
N VAL A 153 8.58 -8.48 2.14
CA VAL A 153 9.59 -9.25 2.87
C VAL A 153 11.01 -8.93 2.39
N ILE A 154 11.19 -8.62 1.10
CA ILE A 154 12.47 -8.21 0.53
C ILE A 154 12.78 -6.75 0.88
N ILE A 155 11.81 -5.86 0.71
CA ILE A 155 12.01 -4.41 0.75
C ILE A 155 12.08 -3.87 2.18
N TYR A 156 11.27 -4.40 3.10
CA TYR A 156 11.18 -3.89 4.47
C TYR A 156 12.50 -4.00 5.25
N PRO A 157 13.26 -5.13 5.21
CA PRO A 157 14.58 -5.21 5.84
C PRO A 157 15.60 -4.23 5.25
N ILE A 158 15.56 -4.00 3.94
CA ILE A 158 16.46 -3.04 3.26
C ILE A 158 16.19 -1.63 3.78
N ILE A 159 14.93 -1.21 3.78
CA ILE A 159 14.55 0.14 4.23
C ILE A 159 14.85 0.33 5.71
N THR A 160 14.49 -0.63 6.56
CA THR A 160 14.79 -0.55 8.00
C THR A 160 16.30 -0.51 8.27
N GLY A 161 17.12 -1.25 7.51
CA GLY A 161 18.57 -1.15 7.56
C GLY A 161 19.12 0.23 7.20
N LEU A 162 18.59 0.84 6.13
CA LEU A 162 18.97 2.20 5.70
C LEU A 162 18.56 3.26 6.72
N VAL A 163 17.36 3.12 7.28
CA VAL A 163 16.82 4.02 8.31
C VAL A 163 17.66 3.96 9.59
N LYS A 164 18.06 2.76 10.04
CA LYS A 164 18.92 2.57 11.23
C LYS A 164 20.32 3.18 11.06
N ARG A 165 20.86 3.19 9.85
CA ARG A 165 22.15 3.84 9.52
C ARG A 165 22.05 5.35 9.37
N SER A 166 20.83 5.87 9.34
CA SER A 166 20.53 7.28 9.15
C SER A 166 20.07 7.91 10.47
N ASN A 167 20.22 9.23 10.61
CA ASN A 167 19.70 9.97 11.77
C ASN A 167 18.17 10.22 11.67
N PHE A 168 17.40 9.17 11.33
CA PHE A 168 15.94 9.19 11.25
C PHE A 168 15.33 8.57 12.51
N ASP A 169 14.34 9.27 13.08
CA ASP A 169 13.59 8.85 14.25
C ASP A 169 12.27 8.22 13.79
N THR A 170 12.21 6.88 13.76
CA THR A 170 11.10 6.09 13.20
C THR A 170 10.66 5.00 14.18
N ALA A 171 9.47 4.41 14.00
CA ALA A 171 9.03 3.30 14.85
C ALA A 171 10.02 2.11 14.85
N ALA A 172 10.65 1.85 13.69
CA ALA A 172 11.68 0.81 13.56
C ALA A 172 13.02 1.15 14.24
N SER A 173 13.27 2.43 14.58
CA SER A 173 14.44 2.86 15.35
C SER A 173 14.31 2.52 16.84
N HIS A 174 13.08 2.31 17.33
CA HIS A 174 12.76 2.00 18.75
C HIS A 174 12.32 0.54 18.96
N ALA A 175 12.42 -0.29 17.93
CA ALA A 175 12.03 -1.71 17.92
C ALA A 175 13.25 -2.61 18.01
#